data_AF-A0A9E1V2X5-F1
#
_entry.id   AF-A0A9E1V2X5-F1
#
_cell.length_a   1.000
_cell.length_b   1.000
_cell.length_c   1.000
_cell.angle_alpha   90.00
_cell.angle_beta   90.00
_cell.angle_gamma   90.00
#
_symmetry.space_group_name_H-M   'P 1'
#
loop_
_entity.id
_entity.type
_entity.pdbx_description
1 polymer ?
#
loop_
_entity_poly.entity_id
_entity_poly.type
_entity_poly.pdbx_seq_one_letter_code
_entity_poly.pdbx_strand_id
1 'polypeptide(L)'
;MTPSTPLWDSLDLGSHAVIEASAGTGKTFTIERLVARILRDVPEASIDRLLLLTYTEKATGELRERIRAHLAEEMAQLEGPTAQRFRDAVENFDTAQVFTIHGFCQRVLQEYSFENGQLFDLELSGDGTALKR
;
A
#
# COMPACT_ATOMS: atom_id res chain seq x y z
N MET A 1 -26.75 3.12 -22.56
CA MET A 1 -25.88 3.64 -21.48
C MET A 1 -24.49 3.15 -21.76
N THR A 2 -23.56 4.02 -22.15
CA THR A 2 -22.13 3.68 -22.14
C THR A 2 -21.75 3.38 -20.70
N PRO A 3 -21.04 2.28 -20.39
CA PRO A 3 -20.50 2.11 -19.05
C PRO A 3 -19.58 3.31 -18.78
N SER A 4 -19.87 4.05 -17.71
CA SER A 4 -18.98 5.11 -17.24
C SER A 4 -17.63 4.48 -16.94
N THR A 5 -16.56 5.03 -17.52
CA THR A 5 -15.19 4.64 -17.18
C THR A 5 -15.03 4.61 -15.66
N PRO A 6 -14.55 3.51 -15.06
CA PRO A 6 -14.37 3.43 -13.63
C PRO A 6 -13.45 4.53 -13.09
N LEU A 7 -13.67 4.96 -11.84
CA LEU A 7 -12.90 6.05 -11.21
C LEU A 7 -11.38 5.81 -11.28
N TRP A 8 -10.92 4.58 -11.08
CA TRP A 8 -9.50 4.27 -11.08
C TRP A 8 -8.86 4.33 -12.46
N ASP A 9 -9.61 4.36 -13.57
CA ASP A 9 -9.05 4.51 -14.92
C ASP A 9 -8.94 5.99 -15.33
N SER A 10 -9.75 6.87 -14.74
CA SER A 10 -9.76 8.30 -15.06
C SER A 10 -8.79 9.14 -14.22
N LEU A 11 -8.22 8.58 -13.15
CA LEU A 11 -7.25 9.28 -12.30
C LEU A 11 -5.93 9.53 -13.04
N ASP A 12 -5.39 10.73 -12.92
CA ASP A 12 -4.02 11.03 -13.35
C ASP A 12 -3.01 10.58 -12.29
N LEU A 13 -2.27 9.51 -12.59
CA LEU A 13 -1.27 8.92 -11.68
C LEU A 13 -0.07 9.84 -11.41
N GLY A 14 0.12 10.91 -12.19
CA GLY A 14 1.16 11.91 -11.95
C GLY A 14 0.78 13.02 -10.97
N SER A 15 -0.44 12.98 -10.43
CA SER A 15 -1.01 14.06 -9.61
C SER A 15 -1.45 13.58 -8.23
N HIS A 16 -1.71 14.54 -7.33
CA HIS A 16 -2.34 14.24 -6.05
C HIS A 16 -3.86 14.09 -6.22
N ALA A 17 -4.42 13.02 -5.65
CA ALA A 17 -5.85 12.77 -5.68
C ALA A 17 -6.40 12.48 -4.28
N VAL A 18 -7.65 12.91 -4.05
CA VAL A 18 -8.43 12.55 -2.86
C VAL A 18 -9.65 11.78 -3.32
N ILE A 19 -9.82 10.57 -2.77
CA ILE A 19 -10.95 9.70 -3.07
C ILE A 19 -11.88 9.69 -1.87
N GLU A 20 -12.98 10.42 -1.99
CA GLU A 20 -14.07 10.32 -1.03
C GLU A 20 -14.94 9.11 -1.38
N ALA A 21 -15.27 8.31 -0.37
CA ALA A 21 -16.26 7.27 -0.51
C ALA A 21 -17.01 7.16 0.83
N SER A 22 -18.24 6.68 0.80
CA SER A 22 -19.02 6.41 2.02
C SER A 22 -18.68 5.02 2.58
N ALA A 23 -19.22 4.68 3.75
CA ALA A 23 -19.10 3.32 4.29
C ALA A 23 -19.66 2.30 3.29
N GLY A 24 -18.91 1.21 3.05
CA GLY A 24 -19.34 0.14 2.14
C GLY A 24 -19.23 0.44 0.63
N THR A 25 -18.70 1.60 0.21
CA THR A 25 -18.66 1.98 -1.22
C THR A 25 -17.34 1.65 -1.93
N GLY A 26 -16.61 0.63 -1.47
CA GLY A 26 -15.46 0.10 -2.22
C GLY A 26 -14.17 0.93 -2.18
N LYS A 27 -13.84 1.59 -1.06
CA LYS A 27 -12.53 2.26 -0.88
C LYS A 27 -11.36 1.30 -1.06
N THR A 28 -11.38 0.19 -0.33
CA THR A 28 -10.33 -0.84 -0.39
C THR A 28 -10.23 -1.43 -1.81
N PHE A 29 -11.37 -1.70 -2.43
CA PHE A 29 -11.49 -2.17 -3.81
C PHE A 29 -10.90 -1.19 -4.84
N THR A 30 -10.96 0.11 -4.55
CA THR A 30 -10.32 1.15 -5.37
C THR A 30 -8.81 1.13 -5.20
N ILE A 31 -8.31 0.98 -3.97
CA ILE A 31 -6.87 0.89 -3.68
C ILE A 31 -6.25 -0.33 -4.38
N GLU A 32 -6.88 -1.50 -4.29
CA GLU A 32 -6.41 -2.73 -4.96
C GLU A 32 -6.20 -2.53 -6.46
N ARG A 33 -7.17 -1.88 -7.13
CA ARG A 33 -7.09 -1.59 -8.56
C ARG A 33 -6.08 -0.51 -8.90
N LEU A 34 -5.93 0.50 -8.04
CA LEU A 34 -4.90 1.52 -8.24
C LEU A 34 -3.50 0.90 -8.18
N VAL A 35 -3.27 -0.05 -7.26
CA VAL A 35 -1.99 -0.79 -7.22
C VAL A 35 -1.77 -1.56 -8.52
N ALA A 36 -2.76 -2.32 -8.98
CA ALA A 36 -2.65 -3.06 -10.24
C ALA A 36 -2.41 -2.12 -11.44
N ARG A 37 -3.13 -1.00 -11.50
CA ARG A 37 -2.98 0.01 -12.54
C ARG A 37 -1.60 0.65 -12.52
N ILE A 38 -1.05 0.98 -11.35
CA ILE A 38 0.29 1.54 -11.23
C ILE A 38 1.34 0.54 -11.76
N LEU A 39 1.26 -0.75 -11.37
CA LEU A 39 2.18 -1.78 -11.88
C LEU A 39 2.09 -1.99 -13.40
N ARG A 40 0.90 -1.78 -13.97
CA ARG A 40 0.62 -1.91 -15.40
C ARG A 40 1.13 -0.70 -16.20
N ASP A 41 0.77 0.50 -15.77
CA ASP A 41 0.87 1.71 -16.58
C ASP A 41 2.17 2.49 -16.30
N VAL A 42 2.83 2.26 -15.17
CA VAL A 42 4.07 2.95 -14.79
C VAL A 42 5.27 2.05 -15.09
N PRO A 43 6.15 2.42 -16.06
CA PRO A 43 7.24 1.56 -16.52
C PRO A 43 8.20 1.09 -15.42
N GLU A 44 8.47 1.91 -14.40
CA GLU A 44 9.44 1.64 -13.33
C GLU A 44 8.79 1.22 -12.00
N ALA A 45 7.47 0.98 -12.00
CA ALA A 45 6.76 0.58 -10.80
C ALA A 45 7.04 -0.89 -10.44
N SER A 46 7.24 -1.12 -9.14
CA SER A 46 7.37 -2.43 -8.52
C SER A 46 6.67 -2.40 -7.16
N ILE A 47 6.24 -3.55 -6.66
CA ILE A 47 5.39 -3.62 -5.47
C ILE A 47 6.09 -3.08 -4.20
N ASP A 48 7.40 -3.26 -4.11
CA ASP A 48 8.26 -2.75 -3.04
C ASP A 48 8.46 -1.22 -3.08
N ARG A 49 8.10 -0.56 -4.20
CA ARG A 49 8.19 0.90 -4.34
C ARG A 49 6.86 1.63 -4.07
N LEU A 50 5.82 0.90 -3.65
CA LEU A 50 4.52 1.48 -3.31
C LEU A 50 4.32 1.51 -1.80
N LEU A 51 4.19 2.72 -1.24
CA LEU A 51 3.86 2.93 0.16
C LEU A 51 2.34 3.02 0.35
N LEU A 52 1.77 2.07 1.09
CA LEU A 52 0.37 2.05 1.48
C LEU A 52 0.26 2.18 3.00
N LEU A 53 -0.47 3.19 3.45
CA LEU A 53 -0.66 3.49 4.87
C LEU A 53 -2.11 3.30 5.29
N THR A 54 -2.31 2.72 6.48
CA THR A 54 -3.63 2.55 7.10
C THR A 54 -3.58 2.85 8.61
N TYR A 55 -4.73 2.80 9.26
CA TYR A 55 -4.85 3.13 10.68
C TYR A 55 -4.61 1.95 11.62
N THR A 56 -5.00 0.73 11.24
CA THR A 56 -4.95 -0.45 12.12
C THR A 56 -4.20 -1.61 11.50
N GLU A 57 -3.56 -2.44 12.34
CA GLU A 57 -2.87 -3.65 11.89
C GLU A 57 -3.81 -4.64 11.20
N LYS A 58 -5.07 -4.73 11.68
CA LYS A 58 -6.10 -5.53 11.03
C LYS A 58 -6.37 -5.05 9.60
N ALA A 59 -6.52 -3.74 9.41
CA ALA A 59 -6.73 -3.17 8.07
C ALA A 59 -5.50 -3.37 7.17
N THR A 60 -4.28 -3.34 7.73
CA THR A 60 -3.05 -3.67 7.02
C THR A 60 -3.11 -5.10 6.49
N GLY A 61 -3.40 -6.07 7.36
CA GLY A 61 -3.51 -7.48 6.99
C GLY A 61 -4.57 -7.73 5.92
N GLU A 62 -5.79 -7.21 6.13
CA GLU A 62 -6.87 -7.33 5.14
C GLU A 62 -6.52 -6.70 3.79
N LEU A 63 -5.86 -5.53 3.79
CA LEU A 63 -5.45 -4.87 2.54
C LEU A 63 -4.35 -5.66 1.82
N ARG A 64 -3.37 -6.21 2.54
CA ARG A 64 -2.31 -7.05 1.97
C ARG A 64 -2.89 -8.28 1.28
N GLU A 65 -3.78 -9.01 1.95
CA GLU A 65 -4.44 -10.19 1.39
C GLU A 65 -5.21 -9.85 0.11
N ARG A 66 -6.00 -8.76 0.15
CA ARG A 66 -6.81 -8.33 -1.00
C ARG A 66 -5.99 -7.93 -2.20
N ILE A 67 -4.94 -7.12 -2.00
CA ILE A 67 -4.07 -6.72 -3.11
C ILE A 67 -3.37 -7.95 -3.70
N ARG A 68 -2.81 -8.83 -2.87
CA ARG A 68 -2.12 -10.03 -3.36
C ARG A 68 -3.05 -10.92 -4.20
N ALA A 69 -4.27 -11.15 -3.70
CA ALA A 69 -5.28 -11.92 -4.41
C ALA A 69 -5.65 -11.26 -5.74
N HIS A 70 -5.91 -9.96 -5.74
CA HIS A 70 -6.28 -9.23 -6.96
C HIS A 70 -5.16 -9.23 -8.02
N LEU A 71 -3.91 -9.06 -7.61
CA LEU A 71 -2.76 -9.14 -8.52
C LEU A 71 -2.63 -10.55 -9.14
N ALA A 72 -2.85 -11.60 -8.36
CA ALA A 72 -2.82 -12.98 -8.85
C ALA A 72 -3.97 -13.27 -9.84
N GLU A 73 -5.17 -12.73 -9.58
CA GLU A 73 -6.32 -12.83 -10.48
C GLU A 73 -6.06 -12.12 -11.82
N GLU A 74 -5.56 -10.89 -11.78
CA GLU A 74 -5.22 -10.12 -12.99
C GLU A 74 -4.08 -10.77 -13.78
N MET A 75 -3.04 -11.28 -13.09
CA MET A 75 -1.91 -11.98 -13.71
C MET A 75 -2.38 -13.13 -14.61
N ALA A 76 -3.42 -13.86 -14.22
CA ALA A 76 -3.95 -14.99 -14.99
C ALA A 76 -4.55 -14.59 -16.35
N GLN A 77 -4.84 -13.30 -16.55
CA GLN A 77 -5.43 -12.75 -17.78
C GLN A 77 -4.43 -11.93 -18.61
N LEU A 78 -3.17 -11.82 -18.16
CA LEU A 78 -2.15 -11.00 -18.78
C LEU A 78 -1.15 -11.87 -19.57
N GLU A 79 -0.61 -11.29 -20.64
CA GLU A 79 0.47 -11.89 -21.42
C GLU A 79 1.66 -10.93 -21.58
N GLY A 80 2.81 -11.47 -21.95
CA GLY A 80 4.00 -10.68 -22.26
C GLY A 80 4.65 -10.00 -21.05
N PRO A 81 5.33 -8.86 -21.26
CA PRO A 81 6.09 -8.18 -20.20
C PRO A 81 5.25 -7.77 -18.99
N THR A 82 3.99 -7.39 -19.20
CA THR A 82 3.07 -7.00 -18.11
C THR A 82 2.75 -8.18 -17.21
N ALA A 83 2.55 -9.38 -17.77
CA ALA A 83 2.34 -10.60 -16.99
C ALA A 83 3.55 -10.93 -16.11
N GLN A 84 4.77 -10.74 -16.63
CA GLN A 84 5.99 -10.95 -15.86
C GLN A 84 6.07 -9.97 -14.67
N ARG A 85 5.76 -8.68 -14.88
CA ARG A 85 5.72 -7.69 -13.79
C ARG A 85 4.75 -8.08 -12.69
N PHE A 86 3.55 -8.55 -13.06
CA PHE A 86 2.56 -9.00 -12.08
C PHE A 86 3.00 -10.26 -11.35
N ARG A 87 3.66 -11.20 -12.05
CA ARG A 87 4.27 -12.38 -11.43
C ARG A 87 5.31 -11.99 -10.40
N ASP A 88 6.24 -11.12 -10.78
CA ASP A 88 7.30 -10.62 -9.88
C ASP A 88 6.68 -9.92 -8.66
N ALA A 89 5.59 -9.15 -8.84
CA ALA A 89 4.87 -8.50 -7.75
C ALA A 89 4.17 -9.49 -6.80
N VAL A 90 3.60 -10.59 -7.30
CA VAL A 90 2.93 -11.61 -6.48
C VAL A 90 3.95 -12.49 -5.73
N GLU A 91 5.05 -12.84 -6.38
CA GLU A 91 6.14 -13.63 -5.79
C GLU A 91 6.85 -12.83 -4.69
N ASN A 92 7.16 -11.56 -4.95
CA ASN A 92 7.85 -10.68 -4.01
C ASN A 92 6.89 -9.86 -3.13
N PHE A 93 5.61 -10.23 -3.06
CA PHE A 93 4.59 -9.44 -2.36
C PHE A 93 4.91 -9.22 -0.87
N ASP A 94 5.69 -10.11 -0.26
CA ASP A 94 6.08 -9.97 1.14
C ASP A 94 6.95 -8.71 1.38
N THR A 95 7.62 -8.22 0.34
CA THR A 95 8.38 -6.96 0.35
C THR A 95 7.52 -5.70 0.20
N ALA A 96 6.21 -5.84 -0.05
CA ALA A 96 5.30 -4.72 -0.24
C ALA A 96 5.25 -3.83 1.02
N GLN A 97 5.36 -2.51 0.82
CA GLN A 97 5.35 -1.52 1.89
C GLN A 97 3.92 -1.14 2.29
N VAL A 98 3.23 -2.07 2.97
CA VAL A 98 1.89 -1.85 3.53
C VAL A 98 2.01 -1.80 5.05
N PHE A 99 1.75 -0.64 5.64
CA PHE A 99 1.98 -0.38 7.07
C PHE A 99 0.81 0.36 7.71
N THR A 100 0.74 0.29 9.04
CA THR A 100 0.07 1.36 9.79
C THR A 100 0.90 2.64 9.73
N ILE A 101 0.27 3.80 9.93
CA ILE A 101 0.98 5.08 10.03
C ILE A 101 2.07 5.00 11.11
N HIS A 102 1.74 4.48 12.30
CA HIS A 102 2.70 4.33 13.40
C HIS A 102 3.85 3.38 13.04
N GLY A 103 3.56 2.21 12.44
CA GLY A 103 4.60 1.26 12.04
C GLY A 103 5.55 1.84 10.98
N PHE A 104 5.03 2.63 10.04
CA PHE A 104 5.87 3.33 9.07
C PHE A 104 6.75 4.40 9.74
N CYS A 105 6.19 5.25 10.59
CA CYS A 105 6.97 6.27 11.32
C CYS A 105 8.07 5.64 12.16
N GLN A 106 7.78 4.54 12.87
CA GLN A 106 8.78 3.82 13.65
C GLN A 106 9.91 3.27 12.78
N ARG A 107 9.57 2.65 11.62
CA ARG A 107 10.57 2.16 10.67
C ARG A 107 11.49 3.28 10.20
N VAL A 108 10.94 4.44 9.84
CA VAL A 108 11.72 5.61 9.41
C VAL A 108 12.68 6.06 10.53
N LEU A 109 12.21 6.14 11.77
CA LEU A 109 13.06 6.53 12.90
C LEU A 109 14.21 5.54 13.15
N GLN A 110 13.98 4.24 12.94
CA GLN A 110 15.00 3.21 13.07
C GLN A 110 16.04 3.26 11.93
N GLU A 111 15.57 3.40 10.68
CA GLU A 111 16.42 3.47 9.49
C GLU A 111 17.32 4.70 9.48
N TYR A 112 16.83 5.84 9.98
CA TYR A 112 17.59 7.09 10.06
C TYR A 112 18.10 7.40 11.47
N SER A 113 18.24 6.39 12.33
CA SER A 113 18.70 6.54 13.72
C SER A 113 20.08 7.23 13.82
N PHE A 114 20.96 7.01 12.84
CA PHE A 114 22.28 7.64 12.77
C PHE A 114 22.22 9.14 12.43
N GLU A 115 21.29 9.56 11.55
CA GLU A 115 21.14 10.97 11.15
C GLU A 115 20.41 11.81 12.21
N ASN A 116 19.57 11.16 13.04
CA ASN A 116 18.74 11.82 14.04
C ASN A 116 19.33 11.82 15.47
N GLY A 117 20.52 11.24 15.68
CA GLY A 117 21.20 11.23 16.98
C GLY A 117 20.44 10.51 18.10
N GLN A 118 19.47 9.64 17.76
CA GLN A 118 18.72 8.85 18.74
C GLN A 118 19.45 7.54 19.04
N LEU A 119 19.42 7.12 20.32
CA LEU A 119 19.99 5.85 20.76
C LEU A 119 19.36 4.69 19.97
N PHE A 120 20.18 3.71 19.60
CA PHE A 120 19.83 2.47 18.89
C PHE A 120 18.75 1.61 19.60
N ASP A 121 18.16 2.08 20.70
CA ASP A 121 17.29 1.37 21.62
C ASP A 121 16.02 2.20 21.90
N LEU A 122 15.21 2.39 20.84
CA LEU A 122 13.85 2.89 20.97
C LEU A 122 12.94 1.72 21.37
N GLU A 123 12.86 1.44 22.66
CA GLU A 123 11.82 0.56 23.21
C GLU A 123 10.46 1.30 23.18
N LEU A 124 9.47 0.70 22.53
CA LEU A 124 8.08 1.15 22.68
C LEU A 124 7.63 0.86 24.11
N SER A 125 7.53 1.91 24.94
CA SER A 125 6.73 1.81 26.15
C SER A 125 5.26 1.69 25.75
N GLY A 126 4.62 0.56 26.08
CA GLY A 126 3.17 0.45 25.98
C GLY A 126 2.47 1.55 26.79
N ASP A 127 1.22 1.87 26.44
CA ASP A 127 0.45 2.99 27.00
C ASP A 127 0.63 3.13 28.52
N GLY A 128 1.47 4.11 28.87
CA GLY A 128 1.72 4.51 30.23
C GLY A 128 0.47 5.16 30.78
N THR A 129 -0.32 4.40 31.53
CA THR A 129 -1.17 4.96 32.58
C THR A 129 -0.26 5.53 33.69
N ALA A 130 0.52 6.57 33.40
CA ALA A 130 1.29 7.34 34.38
C ALA A 130 1.91 8.61 33.77
N LEU A 131 1.12 9.51 33.20
CA LEU A 131 1.42 10.93 33.32
C LEU A 131 0.70 11.45 34.57
N LYS A 132 1.23 11.10 35.74
CA LYS A 132 0.86 11.79 36.99
C LYS A 132 1.57 13.14 36.98
N ARG A 133 0.76 14.20 37.09
CA ARG A 133 1.17 15.60 37.24
C ARG A 133 2.11 15.80 38.42
#